data_AF-A0A9P7PX50-F1
#
_entry.id   AF-A0A9P7PX50-F1
#
_cell.length_a   1.000
_cell.length_b   1.000
_cell.length_c   1.000
_cell.angle_alpha   90.00
_cell.angle_beta   90.00
_cell.angle_gamma   90.00
#
_symmetry.space_group_name_H-M   'P 1'
#
loop_
_entity.id
_entity.type
_entity.pdbx_description
1 polymer ?
#
loop_
_entity_poly.entity_id
_entity_poly.type
_entity_poly.pdbx_seq_one_letter_code
_entity_poly.pdbx_strand_id
1 'polypeptide(L)'
;MDRKAAKWQVQKHSENLLKAIANACGVYEIKDCSDALVRRMLDYIYTSDYDEVSSKDPTEEGQEPSQNIAKVGPAPQVMLHVKMMELGDMYLVEGLVQLASKRFMKVLTSETTTNILVDIIPEVYALESNSANGIRNNVVGCMRERLAKLPLTADVDGPLGDVMKDVPEFTRDLLKSYVDAPILGHCVSCGVDKTVPLAPSQSKCLLCHKGGAVARWGY
;
A
#
# COMPACT_ATOMS: atom_id res chain seq x y z
N MET A 1 -16.27 37.92 -50.03
CA MET A 1 -16.98 36.63 -49.85
C MET A 1 -16.11 35.78 -48.92
N ASP A 2 -16.62 35.24 -47.80
CA ASP A 2 -16.09 34.03 -47.09
C ASP A 2 -16.32 33.93 -45.56
N ARG A 3 -16.87 34.96 -44.89
CA ARG A 3 -17.22 34.80 -43.46
C ARG A 3 -18.33 33.78 -43.18
N LYS A 4 -19.21 33.52 -44.16
CA LYS A 4 -20.31 32.53 -44.02
C LYS A 4 -19.82 31.09 -44.17
N ALA A 5 -18.86 30.84 -45.07
CA ALA A 5 -18.28 29.52 -45.29
C ALA A 5 -17.47 29.05 -44.07
N ALA A 6 -16.68 29.95 -43.48
CA ALA A 6 -15.92 29.66 -42.26
C ALA A 6 -16.83 29.32 -41.06
N LYS A 7 -17.93 30.06 -40.86
CA LYS A 7 -18.91 29.77 -39.79
C LYS A 7 -19.58 28.41 -39.97
N TRP A 8 -19.91 28.03 -41.21
CA TRP A 8 -20.53 26.74 -41.50
C TRP A 8 -19.58 25.57 -41.25
N GLN A 9 -18.29 25.71 -41.60
CA GLN A 9 -17.28 24.68 -41.34
C GLN A 9 -17.02 24.48 -39.84
N VAL A 10 -16.97 25.56 -39.05
CA VAL A 10 -16.80 25.48 -37.59
C VAL A 10 -18.00 24.79 -36.93
N GLN A 11 -19.23 25.16 -37.33
CA GLN A 11 -20.46 24.53 -36.84
C GLN A 11 -20.49 23.02 -37.15
N LYS A 12 -20.14 22.65 -38.39
CA LYS A 12 -20.11 21.26 -38.84
C LYS A 12 -19.02 20.44 -38.13
N HIS A 13 -17.87 21.06 -37.84
CA HIS A 13 -16.81 20.43 -37.06
C HIS A 13 -17.24 20.19 -35.60
N SER A 14 -17.93 21.16 -34.98
CA SER A 14 -18.48 20.99 -33.62
C SER A 14 -19.57 19.91 -33.56
N GLU A 15 -20.45 19.83 -34.55
CA GLU A 15 -21.49 18.81 -34.62
C GLU A 15 -20.88 17.41 -34.81
N ASN A 16 -19.86 17.28 -35.65
CA ASN A 16 -19.13 16.02 -35.85
C ASN A 16 -18.38 15.58 -34.58
N LEU A 17 -17.78 16.52 -33.84
CA LEU A 17 -17.14 16.25 -32.54
C LEU A 17 -18.15 15.77 -31.50
N LEU A 18 -19.30 16.44 -31.39
CA LEU A 18 -20.37 16.04 -30.46
C LEU A 18 -20.93 14.66 -30.82
N LYS A 19 -21.08 14.36 -32.11
CA LYS A 19 -21.52 13.04 -32.60
C LYS A 19 -20.49 11.95 -32.32
N ALA A 20 -19.20 12.28 -32.43
CA ALA A 20 -18.10 11.35 -32.12
C ALA A 20 -18.03 11.05 -30.61
N ILE A 21 -18.24 12.06 -29.76
CA ILE A 21 -18.32 11.88 -28.29
C ILE A 21 -19.57 11.08 -27.92
N ALA A 22 -20.72 11.36 -28.54
CA ALA A 22 -21.96 10.61 -28.30
C ALA A 22 -21.90 9.15 -28.77
N ASN A 23 -21.04 8.85 -29.76
CA ASN A 23 -20.79 7.49 -30.26
C ASN A 23 -19.62 6.78 -29.57
N ALA A 24 -18.92 7.44 -28.64
CA ALA A 24 -17.96 6.75 -27.79
C ALA A 24 -18.76 5.87 -26.82
N CYS A 25 -18.58 4.56 -26.93
CA CYS A 25 -19.10 3.62 -25.95
C CYS A 25 -18.59 4.04 -24.55
N GLY A 26 -19.49 4.51 -23.68
CA GLY A 26 -19.14 4.96 -22.32
C GLY A 26 -18.72 3.83 -21.37
N VAL A 27 -18.42 2.65 -21.91
CA VAL A 27 -18.01 1.45 -21.18
C VAL A 27 -16.52 1.25 -21.41
N TYR A 28 -15.75 1.32 -20.33
CA TYR A 28 -14.32 1.06 -20.32
C TYR A 28 -14.08 -0.31 -19.67
N GLU A 29 -13.38 -1.19 -20.37
CA GLU A 29 -13.01 -2.50 -19.85
C GLU A 29 -11.75 -2.38 -18.97
N ILE A 30 -11.87 -2.81 -17.71
CA ILE A 30 -10.76 -2.96 -16.78
C ILE A 30 -10.42 -4.45 -16.70
N LYS A 31 -9.22 -4.80 -17.17
CA LYS A 31 -8.70 -6.17 -17.16
C LYS A 31 -7.89 -6.44 -15.89
N ASP A 32 -7.75 -7.72 -15.55
CA ASP A 32 -6.83 -8.21 -14.52
C ASP A 32 -7.08 -7.68 -13.08
N CYS A 33 -8.26 -7.12 -12.83
CA CYS A 33 -8.71 -6.68 -11.51
C CYS A 33 -10.07 -7.27 -11.14
N SER A 34 -10.25 -7.67 -9.89
CA SER A 34 -11.58 -8.09 -9.41
C SER A 34 -12.53 -6.88 -9.34
N ASP A 35 -13.80 -7.10 -9.67
CA ASP A 35 -14.87 -6.08 -9.57
C ASP A 35 -14.92 -5.40 -8.19
N ALA A 36 -14.71 -6.15 -7.10
CA ALA A 36 -14.67 -5.61 -5.74
C ALA A 36 -13.55 -4.58 -5.52
N LEU A 37 -12.35 -4.81 -6.07
CA LEU A 37 -11.21 -3.88 -5.98
C LEU A 37 -11.45 -2.64 -6.85
N VAL A 38 -12.04 -2.82 -8.03
CA VAL A 38 -12.40 -1.70 -8.92
C VAL A 38 -13.44 -0.81 -8.25
N ARG A 39 -14.50 -1.39 -7.65
CA ARG A 39 -15.50 -0.63 -6.89
C ARG A 39 -14.87 0.17 -5.76
N ARG A 40 -13.99 -0.44 -4.96
CA ARG A 40 -13.25 0.26 -3.90
C ARG A 40 -12.37 1.41 -4.43
N MET A 41 -11.72 1.22 -5.58
CA MET A 41 -10.96 2.31 -6.22
C MET A 41 -11.88 3.45 -6.66
N LEU A 42 -13.06 3.13 -7.22
CA LEU A 42 -14.05 4.12 -7.60
C LEU A 42 -14.61 4.84 -6.37
N ASP A 43 -14.94 4.11 -5.30
CA ASP A 43 -15.37 4.68 -4.02
C ASP A 43 -14.34 5.70 -3.52
N TYR A 44 -13.05 5.40 -3.61
CA TYR A 44 -11.99 6.35 -3.28
C TYR A 44 -11.99 7.57 -4.19
N ILE A 45 -12.15 7.39 -5.51
CA ILE A 45 -12.20 8.53 -6.45
C ILE A 45 -13.36 9.48 -6.13
N TYR A 46 -14.50 8.94 -5.69
CA TYR A 46 -15.69 9.75 -5.38
C TYR A 46 -15.75 10.27 -3.94
N THR A 47 -15.15 9.57 -2.97
CA THR A 47 -15.33 9.86 -1.53
C THR A 47 -14.02 10.15 -0.80
N SER A 48 -12.87 9.94 -1.47
CA SER A 48 -11.53 9.90 -0.87
C SER A 48 -11.32 8.78 0.16
N ASP A 49 -12.20 7.77 0.18
CA ASP A 49 -12.06 6.57 1.02
C ASP A 49 -12.48 5.30 0.24
N TYR A 50 -11.85 4.17 0.54
CA TYR A 50 -12.17 2.85 -0.02
C TYR A 50 -12.51 1.80 1.05
N ASP A 51 -12.52 2.18 2.33
CA ASP A 51 -13.11 1.33 3.36
C ASP A 51 -14.63 1.32 3.14
N GLU A 52 -15.28 0.16 3.33
CA GLU A 52 -16.68 -0.06 2.95
C GLU A 52 -17.55 1.17 3.22
N VAL A 53 -18.00 1.79 2.13
CA VAL A 53 -19.04 2.80 2.19
C VAL A 53 -20.25 2.06 2.76
N SER A 54 -20.61 2.38 4.01
CA SER A 54 -21.88 1.97 4.60
C SER A 54 -22.95 2.13 3.54
N SER A 55 -23.54 1.01 3.16
CA SER A 55 -24.66 0.90 2.23
C SER A 55 -25.67 2.01 2.51
N LYS A 56 -25.58 3.09 1.75
CA LYS A 56 -26.64 4.07 1.57
C LYS A 56 -27.23 3.86 0.19
N ASP A 57 -27.66 2.62 -0.06
CA ASP A 57 -28.78 2.44 -0.96
C ASP A 57 -30.06 2.80 -0.18
N PRO A 58 -31.00 3.55 -0.79
CA PRO A 58 -32.30 3.77 -0.16
C PRO A 58 -33.00 2.43 -0.05
N THR A 59 -33.20 2.00 1.18
CA THR A 59 -34.10 0.93 1.66
C THR A 59 -35.15 0.52 0.62
N GLU A 60 -34.95 -0.65 0.00
CA GLU A 60 -36.07 -1.51 -0.36
C GLU A 60 -36.18 -2.56 0.74
N GLU A 61 -37.29 -2.50 1.46
CA GLU A 61 -37.61 -3.33 2.61
C GLU A 61 -37.68 -4.81 2.21
N GLY A 62 -37.05 -5.67 3.02
CA GLY A 62 -37.38 -7.10 3.03
C GLY A 62 -36.29 -8.07 2.59
N GLN A 63 -35.03 -7.84 2.96
CA GLN A 63 -34.07 -8.94 3.09
C GLN A 63 -33.26 -8.72 4.36
N GLU A 64 -33.30 -9.71 5.26
CA GLU A 64 -32.51 -9.68 6.49
C GLU A 64 -31.04 -9.44 6.15
N PRO A 65 -30.34 -8.55 6.87
CA PRO A 65 -28.94 -8.34 6.65
C PRO A 65 -28.22 -9.62 7.09
N SER A 66 -27.77 -10.40 6.12
CA SER A 66 -26.86 -11.52 6.34
C SER A 66 -25.49 -10.96 6.74
N GLN A 67 -25.43 -10.40 7.95
CA GLN A 67 -24.20 -10.08 8.66
C GLN A 67 -23.53 -11.38 9.12
N ASN A 68 -23.04 -12.15 8.15
CA ASN A 68 -21.87 -13.00 8.35
C ASN A 68 -20.66 -12.26 7.76
N ILE A 69 -20.39 -11.05 8.25
CA ILE A 69 -19.02 -10.52 8.21
C ILE A 69 -18.28 -11.30 9.28
N ALA A 70 -17.86 -12.52 8.93
CA ALA A 70 -16.78 -13.18 9.62
C ALA A 70 -15.69 -12.12 9.76
N LYS A 71 -15.28 -11.80 10.99
CA LYS A 71 -14.13 -10.93 11.26
C LYS A 71 -13.03 -11.35 10.31
N VAL A 72 -12.84 -10.59 9.23
CA VAL A 72 -11.89 -10.94 8.19
C VAL A 72 -10.54 -10.95 8.89
N GLY A 73 -9.84 -12.07 8.77
CA GLY A 73 -8.54 -12.22 9.39
C GLY A 73 -7.64 -11.03 9.03
N PRO A 74 -6.77 -10.60 9.93
CA PRO A 74 -5.98 -9.39 9.70
C PRO A 74 -4.99 -9.52 8.51
N ALA A 75 -4.63 -10.73 8.08
CA ALA A 75 -3.85 -10.96 6.84
C ALA A 75 -4.60 -10.53 5.55
N PRO A 76 -5.85 -10.97 5.28
CA PRO A 76 -6.61 -10.45 4.14
C PRO A 76 -6.82 -8.94 4.15
N GLN A 77 -6.90 -8.31 5.33
CA GLN A 77 -6.97 -6.85 5.43
C GLN A 77 -5.65 -6.18 5.01
N VAL A 78 -4.50 -6.74 5.41
CA VAL A 78 -3.20 -6.26 4.93
C VAL A 78 -3.11 -6.37 3.42
N MET A 79 -3.49 -7.52 2.86
CA MET A 79 -3.43 -7.76 1.42
C MET A 79 -4.40 -6.88 0.64
N LEU A 80 -5.55 -6.50 1.21
CA LEU A 80 -6.41 -5.48 0.62
C LEU A 80 -5.65 -4.17 0.39
N HIS A 81 -4.93 -3.67 1.39
CA HIS A 81 -4.19 -2.41 1.24
C HIS A 81 -3.07 -2.52 0.21
N VAL A 82 -2.38 -3.66 0.14
CA VAL A 82 -1.41 -3.95 -0.93
C VAL A 82 -2.08 -3.87 -2.30
N LYS A 83 -3.23 -4.53 -2.49
CA LYS A 83 -3.95 -4.50 -3.77
C LYS A 83 -4.43 -3.10 -4.15
N MET A 84 -4.88 -2.29 -3.19
CA MET A 84 -5.23 -0.89 -3.45
C MET A 84 -4.02 -0.04 -3.85
N MET A 85 -2.83 -0.32 -3.32
CA MET A 85 -1.58 0.30 -3.77
C MET A 85 -1.26 -0.10 -5.22
N GLU A 86 -1.36 -1.38 -5.58
CA GLU A 86 -1.13 -1.84 -6.95
C GLU A 86 -2.12 -1.22 -7.95
N LEU A 87 -3.41 -1.15 -7.60
CA LEU A 87 -4.42 -0.50 -8.45
C LEU A 87 -4.14 1.00 -8.61
N GLY A 88 -3.81 1.69 -7.50
CA GLY A 88 -3.49 3.11 -7.53
C GLY A 88 -2.27 3.41 -8.39
N ASP A 89 -1.24 2.56 -8.34
CA ASP A 89 -0.05 2.66 -9.19
C ASP A 89 -0.40 2.42 -10.67
N MET A 90 -1.15 1.35 -10.95
CA MET A 90 -1.55 0.98 -12.32
C MET A 90 -2.40 2.04 -13.00
N TYR A 91 -3.32 2.68 -12.27
CA TYR A 91 -4.21 3.72 -12.79
C TYR A 91 -3.75 5.16 -12.48
N LEU A 92 -2.53 5.33 -11.96
CA LEU A 92 -1.93 6.63 -11.65
C LEU A 92 -2.77 7.49 -10.69
N VAL A 93 -3.46 6.84 -9.74
CA VAL A 93 -4.23 7.48 -8.68
C VAL A 93 -3.34 7.64 -7.45
N GLU A 94 -2.46 8.64 -7.46
CA GLU A 94 -1.42 8.81 -6.43
C GLU A 94 -1.99 8.87 -5.00
N GLY A 95 -3.09 9.58 -4.80
CA GLY A 95 -3.72 9.69 -3.47
C GLY A 95 -4.19 8.33 -2.93
N LEU A 96 -4.61 7.40 -3.80
CA LEU A 96 -5.00 6.06 -3.40
C LEU A 96 -3.79 5.27 -2.91
N VAL A 97 -2.66 5.36 -3.62
CA VAL A 97 -1.40 4.73 -3.21
C VAL A 97 -0.95 5.25 -1.85
N GLN A 98 -1.03 6.58 -1.64
CA GLN A 98 -0.65 7.20 -0.37
C GLN A 98 -1.56 6.77 0.79
N LEU A 99 -2.89 6.78 0.59
CA LEU A 99 -3.85 6.34 1.61
C LEU A 99 -3.65 4.86 1.95
N ALA A 100 -3.50 4.02 0.93
CA ALA A 100 -3.32 2.59 1.09
C ALA A 100 -2.00 2.23 1.77
N SER A 101 -0.90 2.90 1.39
CA SER A 101 0.39 2.76 2.06
C SER A 101 0.32 3.16 3.54
N LYS A 102 -0.36 4.27 3.86
CA LYS A 102 -0.55 4.71 5.24
C LYS A 102 -1.35 3.68 6.07
N ARG A 103 -2.42 3.12 5.50
CA ARG A 103 -3.23 2.09 6.16
C ARG A 103 -2.48 0.77 6.33
N PHE A 104 -1.78 0.34 5.29
CA PHE A 104 -0.89 -0.82 5.32
C PHE A 104 0.13 -0.71 6.47
N MET A 105 0.86 0.40 6.54
CA MET A 105 1.85 0.62 7.60
C MET A 105 1.20 0.62 8.99
N LYS A 106 0.03 1.25 9.14
CA LYS A 106 -0.71 1.25 10.42
C LYS A 106 -1.02 -0.18 10.89
N VAL A 107 -1.42 -1.07 9.99
CA VAL A 107 -1.72 -2.48 10.33
C VAL A 107 -0.43 -3.24 10.65
N LEU A 108 0.66 -3.04 9.90
CA LEU A 108 1.94 -3.71 10.15
C LEU A 108 2.63 -3.29 11.46
N THR A 109 2.46 -2.04 11.88
CA THR A 109 3.03 -1.55 13.15
C THR A 109 2.19 -1.90 14.37
N SER A 110 1.00 -2.48 14.18
CA SER A 110 0.12 -2.89 15.30
C SER A 110 0.72 -4.07 16.06
N GLU A 111 0.72 -4.02 17.39
CA GLU A 111 1.23 -5.12 18.24
C GLU A 111 0.39 -6.40 18.13
N THR A 112 -0.84 -6.30 17.63
CA THR A 112 -1.75 -7.43 17.42
C THR A 112 -1.45 -8.25 16.16
N THR A 113 -0.47 -7.84 15.33
CA THR A 113 -0.21 -8.42 14.00
C THR A 113 1.16 -9.10 13.91
N THR A 114 1.69 -9.60 15.03
CA THR A 114 3.05 -10.15 15.12
C THR A 114 3.30 -11.31 14.13
N ASN A 115 2.32 -12.21 13.97
CA ASN A 115 2.47 -13.39 13.10
C ASN A 115 2.13 -13.09 11.64
N ILE A 116 1.23 -12.14 11.42
CA ILE A 116 0.74 -11.74 10.09
C ILE A 116 1.87 -11.28 9.18
N LEU A 117 2.86 -10.59 9.74
CA LEU A 117 3.97 -10.09 8.94
C LEU A 117 4.75 -11.25 8.30
N VAL A 118 4.86 -12.39 8.97
CA VAL A 118 5.47 -13.59 8.39
C VAL A 118 4.57 -14.16 7.30
N ASP A 119 3.28 -14.29 7.58
CA ASP A 119 2.28 -14.88 6.68
C ASP A 119 2.18 -14.17 5.33
N ILE A 120 2.32 -12.84 5.29
CA ILE A 120 2.17 -12.05 4.05
C ILE A 120 3.43 -12.01 3.18
N ILE A 121 4.60 -12.45 3.67
CA ILE A 121 5.86 -12.33 2.94
C ILE A 121 5.80 -13.06 1.58
N PRO A 122 5.35 -14.32 1.49
CA PRO A 122 5.27 -15.01 0.20
C PRO A 122 4.41 -14.25 -0.80
N GLU A 123 3.24 -13.75 -0.36
CA GLU A 123 2.32 -13.00 -1.22
C GLU A 123 2.90 -11.65 -1.67
N VAL A 124 3.61 -10.93 -0.80
CA VAL A 124 4.27 -9.66 -1.13
C VAL A 124 5.44 -9.86 -2.09
N TYR A 125 6.18 -10.96 -1.95
CA TYR A 125 7.29 -11.25 -2.86
C TYR A 125 6.82 -11.78 -4.21
N ALA A 126 5.63 -12.36 -4.30
CA ALA A 126 4.97 -12.74 -5.56
C ALA A 126 4.41 -11.55 -6.37
N LEU A 127 4.43 -10.32 -5.84
CA LEU A 127 3.94 -9.14 -6.57
C LEU A 127 4.86 -8.75 -7.74
N GLU A 128 4.25 -8.41 -8.88
CA GLU A 128 4.96 -8.02 -10.11
C GLU A 128 4.78 -6.52 -10.46
N SER A 129 4.04 -5.75 -9.66
CA SER A 129 3.78 -4.33 -9.91
C SER A 129 4.99 -3.42 -9.63
N ASN A 130 5.00 -2.20 -10.20
CA ASN A 130 6.08 -1.24 -9.95
C ASN A 130 6.14 -0.84 -8.46
N SER A 131 4.98 -0.84 -7.79
CA SER A 131 4.88 -0.59 -6.35
C SER A 131 5.49 -1.69 -5.47
N ALA A 132 5.76 -2.89 -6.00
CA ALA A 132 6.20 -4.05 -5.23
C ALA A 132 7.48 -3.80 -4.43
N ASN A 133 8.45 -3.08 -4.98
CA ASN A 133 9.69 -2.77 -4.26
C ASN A 133 9.46 -1.89 -3.03
N GLY A 134 8.55 -0.91 -3.13
CA GLY A 134 8.16 -0.08 -1.97
C GLY A 134 7.48 -0.90 -0.88
N ILE A 135 6.60 -1.83 -1.27
CA ILE A 135 5.90 -2.74 -0.35
C ILE A 135 6.90 -3.68 0.34
N ARG A 136 7.80 -4.31 -0.42
CA ARG A 136 8.86 -5.20 0.10
C ARG A 136 9.75 -4.46 1.10
N ASN A 137 10.17 -3.24 0.79
CA ASN A 137 10.98 -2.41 1.69
C ASN A 137 10.27 -2.12 3.02
N ASN A 138 8.96 -1.83 2.98
CA ASN A 138 8.15 -1.62 4.19
C ASN A 138 8.06 -2.89 5.05
N VAL A 139 7.84 -4.06 4.43
CA VAL A 139 7.81 -5.36 5.13
C VAL A 139 9.15 -5.67 5.78
N VAL A 140 10.26 -5.48 5.05
CA VAL A 140 11.62 -5.67 5.58
C VAL A 140 11.89 -4.73 6.76
N GLY A 141 11.53 -3.45 6.64
CA GLY A 141 11.67 -2.48 7.73
C GLY A 141 10.89 -2.89 8.98
N CYS A 142 9.63 -3.29 8.82
CA CYS A 142 8.80 -3.76 9.93
C CYS A 142 9.38 -5.02 10.58
N MET A 143 9.87 -5.99 9.78
CA MET A 143 10.47 -7.21 10.30
C MET A 143 11.71 -6.89 11.12
N ARG A 144 12.54 -5.98 10.61
CA ARG A 144 13.75 -5.56 11.27
C ARG A 144 13.49 -4.91 12.63
N GLU A 145 12.45 -4.09 12.75
CA GLU A 145 12.02 -3.52 14.03
C GLU A 145 11.53 -4.57 15.02
N ARG A 146 10.90 -5.66 14.54
CA ARG A 146 10.47 -6.78 15.38
C ARG A 146 11.65 -7.64 15.84
N LEU A 147 12.57 -7.95 14.94
CA LEU A 147 13.82 -8.67 15.25
C LEU A 147 14.72 -7.90 16.23
N ALA A 148 14.61 -6.57 16.29
CA ALA A 148 15.33 -5.79 17.28
C ALA A 148 14.81 -6.00 18.72
N LYS A 149 13.63 -6.60 18.92
CA LYS A 149 12.99 -6.81 20.23
C LYS A 149 13.08 -8.26 20.73
N LEU A 150 14.19 -8.96 20.43
CA LEU A 150 14.41 -10.35 20.84
C LEU A 150 14.19 -10.56 22.36
N PRO A 151 13.75 -11.75 22.79
CA PRO A 151 13.57 -12.97 22.00
C PRO A 151 12.27 -12.99 21.18
N LEU A 152 12.32 -13.56 19.97
CA LEU A 152 11.12 -13.86 19.20
C LEU A 152 10.33 -14.93 19.93
N THR A 153 9.01 -14.83 19.86
CA THR A 153 8.13 -15.89 20.33
C THR A 153 8.17 -17.07 19.36
N ALA A 154 7.99 -18.30 19.87
CA ALA A 154 8.15 -19.52 19.08
C ALA A 154 7.17 -19.62 17.89
N ASP A 155 6.03 -18.94 17.98
CA ASP A 155 5.03 -18.78 16.91
C ASP A 155 5.48 -17.85 15.78
N VAL A 156 6.59 -17.12 15.95
CA VAL A 156 7.22 -16.30 14.90
C VAL A 156 8.50 -16.95 14.41
N ASP A 157 9.34 -17.47 15.31
CA ASP A 157 10.68 -17.97 14.99
C ASP A 157 10.67 -19.14 14.00
N GLY A 158 9.81 -20.14 14.23
CA GLY A 158 9.65 -21.28 13.33
C GLY A 158 9.15 -20.88 11.94
N PRO A 159 7.97 -20.24 11.84
CA PRO A 159 7.44 -19.78 10.56
C PRO A 159 8.35 -18.82 9.79
N LEU A 160 9.09 -17.97 10.50
CA LEU A 160 10.07 -17.08 9.88
C LEU A 160 11.21 -17.88 9.23
N GLY A 161 11.72 -18.92 9.91
CA GLY A 161 12.73 -19.82 9.34
C GLY A 161 12.26 -20.51 8.06
N ASP A 162 11.02 -20.99 8.04
CA ASP A 162 10.40 -21.60 6.86
C ASP A 162 10.27 -20.59 5.71
N VAL A 163 9.75 -19.39 5.98
CA VAL A 163 9.64 -18.32 4.97
C VAL A 163 11.00 -17.88 4.44
N MET A 164 12.04 -17.79 5.27
CA MET A 164 13.39 -17.42 4.84
C MET A 164 14.01 -18.45 3.89
N LYS A 165 13.60 -19.71 4.02
CA LYS A 165 14.00 -20.81 3.13
C LYS A 165 13.19 -20.81 1.83
N ASP A 166 11.88 -20.59 1.91
CA ASP A 166 10.97 -20.64 0.77
C ASP A 166 11.01 -19.37 -0.10
N VAL A 167 11.39 -18.23 0.49
CA VAL A 167 11.49 -16.91 -0.16
C VAL A 167 12.90 -16.33 0.05
N PRO A 168 13.94 -16.83 -0.66
CA PRO A 168 15.32 -16.41 -0.45
C PRO A 168 15.57 -14.93 -0.80
N GLU A 169 14.77 -14.34 -1.69
CA GLU A 169 14.79 -12.91 -2.01
C GLU A 169 14.52 -12.07 -0.75
N PHE A 170 13.58 -12.50 0.08
CA PHE A 170 13.28 -11.82 1.34
C PHE A 170 14.47 -11.86 2.29
N THR A 171 15.11 -13.02 2.42
CA THR A 171 16.31 -13.18 3.25
C THR A 171 17.43 -12.25 2.78
N ARG A 172 17.68 -12.19 1.47
CA ARG A 172 18.69 -11.31 0.88
C ARG A 172 18.37 -9.84 1.17
N ASP A 173 17.12 -9.42 0.97
CA ASP A 173 16.71 -8.03 1.14
C ASP A 173 16.75 -7.61 2.62
N LEU A 174 16.38 -8.53 3.52
CA LEU A 174 16.53 -8.36 4.96
C LEU A 174 18.00 -8.19 5.36
N LEU A 175 18.89 -9.08 4.92
CA LEU A 175 20.33 -8.97 5.18
C LEU A 175 20.91 -7.68 4.60
N LYS A 176 20.54 -7.35 3.37
CA LYS A 176 20.96 -6.10 2.72
C LYS A 176 20.54 -4.88 3.53
N SER A 177 19.34 -4.89 4.12
CA SER A 177 18.90 -3.78 4.98
C SER A 177 19.81 -3.57 6.20
N TYR A 178 20.36 -4.65 6.79
CA TYR A 178 21.35 -4.56 7.87
C TYR A 178 22.71 -4.09 7.38
N VAL A 179 23.11 -4.43 6.15
CA VAL A 179 24.36 -3.91 5.55
C VAL A 179 24.23 -2.41 5.26
N ASP A 180 23.12 -2.00 4.65
CA ASP A 180 22.92 -0.62 4.20
C ASP A 180 22.69 0.35 5.38
N ALA A 181 22.08 -0.13 6.46
CA ALA A 181 21.75 0.70 7.62
C ALA A 181 21.89 -0.06 8.95
N PRO A 182 23.09 -0.42 9.44
CA PRO A 182 23.28 -1.43 10.48
C PRO A 182 22.59 -1.15 11.82
N ILE A 183 22.50 0.12 12.22
CA ILE A 183 21.90 0.54 13.48
C ILE A 183 20.64 1.35 13.20
N LEU A 184 19.56 1.02 13.90
CA LEU A 184 18.33 1.80 13.92
C LEU A 184 18.21 2.52 15.27
N GLY A 185 17.65 3.72 15.26
CA GLY A 185 17.51 4.52 16.47
C GLY A 185 16.60 5.72 16.30
N HIS A 186 16.68 6.66 17.24
CA HIS A 186 15.87 7.87 17.27
C HIS A 186 16.73 9.10 17.08
N CYS A 187 16.25 10.05 16.28
CA CYS A 187 16.93 11.32 16.06
C CYS A 187 16.01 12.48 16.42
N VAL A 188 16.43 13.25 17.42
CA VAL A 188 15.68 14.43 17.92
C VAL A 188 15.40 15.44 16.79
N SER A 189 16.27 15.53 15.79
CA SER A 189 16.08 16.43 14.64
C SER A 189 15.12 15.91 13.58
N CYS A 190 14.91 14.59 13.47
CA CYS A 190 14.01 13.99 12.48
C CYS A 190 12.62 13.67 13.05
N GLY A 191 12.48 13.76 14.37
CA GLY A 191 11.29 13.37 15.13
C GLY A 191 11.58 12.17 16.02
N VAL A 192 11.15 12.25 17.28
CA VAL A 192 11.38 11.21 18.30
C VAL A 192 10.61 9.92 18.03
N ASP A 193 9.45 10.02 17.39
CA ASP A 193 8.59 8.86 17.10
C ASP A 193 9.05 8.05 15.88
N LYS A 194 10.02 8.55 15.11
CA LYS A 194 10.50 7.90 13.90
C LYS A 194 11.77 7.10 14.17
N THR A 195 11.77 5.84 13.76
CA THR A 195 12.99 5.05 13.63
C THR A 195 13.80 5.58 12.45
N VAL A 196 15.08 5.90 12.67
CA VAL A 196 16.00 6.38 11.64
C VAL A 196 17.27 5.54 11.59
N PRO A 197 17.88 5.38 10.41
CA PRO A 197 19.15 4.68 10.27
C PRO A 197 20.31 5.51 10.80
N LEU A 198 21.22 4.88 11.54
CA LEU A 198 22.36 5.51 12.20
C LEU A 198 23.69 4.98 11.64
N ALA A 199 24.66 5.89 11.53
CA ALA A 199 26.04 5.53 11.29
C ALA A 199 26.55 4.71 12.50
N PRO A 200 27.16 3.54 12.28
CA PRO A 200 27.71 2.71 13.36
C PRO A 200 28.76 3.45 14.19
N SER A 201 29.59 4.25 13.51
CA SER A 201 30.49 5.17 14.17
C SER A 201 29.78 6.49 14.46
N GLN A 202 29.83 6.94 15.72
CA GLN A 202 29.41 8.28 16.18
C GLN A 202 27.90 8.54 16.30
N SER A 203 27.04 7.51 16.16
CA SER A 203 25.58 7.63 16.34
C SER A 203 24.97 8.82 15.59
N LYS A 204 25.45 9.02 14.36
CA LYS A 204 25.01 10.08 13.45
C LYS A 204 23.79 9.61 12.69
N CYS A 205 22.74 10.42 12.61
CA CYS A 205 21.58 10.12 11.78
C CYS A 205 21.98 10.13 10.30
N LEU A 206 21.68 9.07 9.55
CA LEU A 206 22.00 9.00 8.12
C LEU A 206 21.04 9.82 7.25
N LEU A 207 19.90 10.28 7.79
CA LEU A 207 18.95 11.14 7.07
C LEU A 207 19.32 12.63 7.15
N CYS A 208 19.60 13.14 8.36
CA CYS A 208 19.88 14.56 8.56
C CYS A 208 21.36 14.88 8.81
N HIS A 209 22.20 13.85 8.90
CA HIS A 209 23.64 13.95 9.16
C HIS A 209 24.00 14.72 10.45
N LYS A 210 23.09 14.79 11.43
CA LYS A 210 23.36 15.36 12.75
C LYS A 210 23.74 14.25 13.74
N GLY A 211 24.63 14.58 14.68
CA GLY A 211 25.01 13.70 15.79
C GLY A 211 23.95 13.68 16.90
N GLY A 212 24.14 12.78 17.87
CA GLY A 212 23.27 12.67 19.06
C GLY A 212 21.99 11.85 18.82
N ALA A 213 21.97 11.00 17.81
CA ALA A 213 20.91 10.01 17.69
C ALA A 213 21.16 8.87 18.68
N VAL A 214 20.10 8.32 19.25
CA VAL A 214 20.19 7.26 20.25
C VAL A 214 19.81 5.94 19.59
N ALA A 215 20.72 4.97 19.63
CA ALA A 215 20.44 3.62 19.14
C ALA A 215 19.32 2.99 19.97
N ARG A 216 18.38 2.33 19.29
CA ARG A 216 17.32 1.57 19.95
C ARG A 216 17.88 0.18 20.26
N TRP A 217 18.46 0.01 21.45
CA TRP A 217 18.88 -1.30 21.92
C TRP A 217 17.65 -2.05 22.44
N GLY A 218 17.36 -3.22 21.88
CA GLY A 218 16.40 -4.16 22.47
C GLY A 218 16.97 -4.67 23.79
N TYR A 219 16.24 -4.43 24.88
CA TYR A 219 16.46 -5.06 26.18
C TYR A 219 15.32 -6.02 26.47
#